data_AF-A0A094E7T6-F1
#
_entry.id   AF-A0A094E7T6-F1
#
_cell.length_a   1.000
_cell.length_b   1.000
_cell.length_c   1.000
_cell.angle_alpha   90.00
_cell.angle_beta   90.00
_cell.angle_gamma   90.00
#
_symmetry.space_group_name_H-M   'P 1'
#
loop_
_entity.id
_entity.type
_entity.pdbx_description
1 polymer ?
#
loop_
_entity_poly.entity_id
_entity_poly.type
_entity_poly.pdbx_seq_one_letter_code
_entity_poly.pdbx_strand_id
1 'polypeptide(L)'
;ERTQQEIAKHEEARKAMMEAGEDIVDEEVDEAEKAVSLDSLVGTPLPGDVILDVIPVCAPWTAMGKYKYKVKLQPGPMKKGKAVKEILSKWGVDSLVKAYVDESSSDVEKMWPREVELVKGLKAEEIVNVIPVGKVAIMLGGGASGAARKGGGAGKGKGGRGSKKQK
;
A
#
# COMPACT_ATOMS: atom_id res chain seq x y z
N GLU A 1 46.68 -13.24 -1.63
CA GLU A 1 47.59 -12.68 -0.60
C GLU A 1 47.07 -11.37 0.01
N ARG A 2 46.74 -10.32 -0.76
CA ARG A 2 46.17 -9.06 -0.20
C ARG A 2 44.89 -9.25 0.59
N THR A 3 43.98 -10.12 0.14
CA THR A 3 42.71 -10.41 0.83
C THR A 3 42.92 -11.08 2.19
N GLN A 4 43.97 -11.89 2.34
CA GLN A 4 44.28 -12.55 3.61
C GLN A 4 44.92 -11.59 4.61
N GLN A 5 45.71 -10.62 4.14
CA GLN A 5 46.27 -9.58 4.99
C GLN A 5 45.19 -8.60 5.48
N GLU A 6 44.22 -8.26 4.65
CA GLU A 6 43.07 -7.43 5.06
C GLU A 6 42.19 -8.16 6.08
N ILE A 7 41.92 -9.46 5.87
CA ILE A 7 41.18 -10.28 6.85
C ILE A 7 41.96 -10.42 8.16
N ALA A 8 43.27 -10.66 8.10
CA ALA A 8 44.12 -10.78 9.29
C ALA A 8 44.20 -9.47 10.09
N LYS A 9 44.31 -8.32 9.39
CA LYS A 9 44.28 -7.00 10.04
C LYS A 9 42.93 -6.68 10.66
N HIS A 10 41.84 -7.07 10.01
CA HIS A 10 40.49 -6.88 10.54
C HIS A 10 40.24 -7.76 11.77
N GLU A 11 40.77 -8.98 11.79
CA GLU A 11 40.71 -9.88 12.94
C GLU A 11 41.58 -9.39 14.11
N GLU A 12 42.78 -8.88 13.81
CA GLU A 12 43.69 -8.31 14.81
C GLU A 12 43.13 -7.03 15.43
N ALA A 13 42.51 -6.16 14.62
CA ALA A 13 41.80 -4.97 15.11
C ALA A 13 40.62 -5.32 16.01
N ARG A 14 39.83 -6.34 15.63
CA ARG A 14 38.71 -6.84 16.45
C ARG A 14 39.18 -7.43 17.78
N LYS A 15 40.33 -8.12 17.78
CA LYS A 15 40.92 -8.70 18.99
C LYS A 15 41.49 -7.62 19.92
N ALA A 16 42.15 -6.60 19.36
CA ALA A 16 42.67 -5.48 20.11
C ALA A 16 41.56 -4.63 20.76
N MET A 17 40.45 -4.40 20.07
CA MET A 17 39.27 -3.71 20.64
C MET A 17 38.62 -4.52 21.77
N MET A 18 38.53 -5.85 21.62
CA MET A 18 37.98 -6.73 22.67
C MET A 18 38.88 -6.79 23.93
N GLU A 19 40.20 -6.70 23.75
CA GLU A 19 41.18 -6.69 24.86
C GLU A 19 41.23 -5.33 25.58
N ALA A 20 40.91 -4.22 24.88
CA ALA A 20 40.83 -2.89 25.47
C ALA A 20 39.59 -2.66 26.36
N GLY A 21 38.64 -3.61 26.37
CA GLY A 21 37.39 -3.47 27.14
C GLY A 21 36.46 -2.36 26.65
N GLU A 22 36.71 -1.83 25.45
CA GLU A 22 35.72 -1.05 24.72
C GLU A 22 34.71 -2.04 24.16
N ASP A 23 33.55 -2.12 24.81
CA ASP A 23 32.39 -2.78 24.22
C ASP A 23 32.22 -2.25 22.80
N ILE A 24 31.96 -3.15 21.85
CA ILE A 24 31.67 -2.82 20.46
C ILE A 24 30.29 -2.15 20.45
N VAL A 25 30.22 -0.89 20.86
CA VAL A 25 28.97 -0.10 20.90
C VAL A 25 28.56 0.39 19.51
N ASP A 26 29.38 0.14 18.48
CA ASP A 26 29.20 0.71 17.14
C ASP A 26 28.23 -0.09 16.25
N GLU A 27 27.92 -1.35 16.60
CA GLU A 27 26.92 -2.14 15.84
C GLU A 27 25.48 -1.78 16.25
N GLU A 28 25.25 -1.39 17.51
CA GLU A 28 23.92 -1.05 18.03
C GLU A 28 23.49 0.39 17.65
N VAL A 29 24.44 1.30 17.48
CA VAL A 29 24.18 2.69 17.05
C VAL A 29 23.90 2.75 15.54
N ASP A 30 24.62 1.99 14.72
CA ASP A 30 24.40 1.91 13.26
C ASP A 30 23.07 1.21 12.91
N GLU A 31 22.62 0.23 13.71
CA GLU A 31 21.32 -0.43 13.53
C GLU A 31 20.14 0.50 13.89
N ALA A 32 20.31 1.36 14.91
CA ALA A 32 19.32 2.36 15.30
C ALA A 32 19.21 3.51 14.29
N GLU A 33 20.31 3.93 13.66
CA GLU A 33 20.29 4.96 12.61
C GLU A 33 19.71 4.43 11.28
N LYS A 34 19.81 3.13 11.01
CA LYS A 34 19.15 2.47 9.86
C LYS A 34 17.67 2.17 10.08
N ALA A 35 17.18 2.26 11.32
CA ALA A 35 15.78 2.03 11.62
C ALA A 35 14.93 3.19 11.06
N VAL A 36 14.16 2.92 10.00
CA VAL A 36 13.14 3.85 9.51
C VAL A 36 12.17 4.14 10.65
N SER A 37 12.12 5.40 11.10
CA SER A 37 11.16 5.83 12.13
C SER A 37 9.74 5.48 11.67
N LEU A 38 9.03 4.68 12.46
CA LEU A 38 7.66 4.24 12.13
C LEU A 38 6.69 5.41 11.97
N ASP A 39 7.00 6.54 12.61
CA ASP A 39 6.21 7.78 12.52
C ASP A 39 6.27 8.42 11.13
N SER A 40 7.24 8.04 10.29
CA SER A 40 7.31 8.47 8.89
C SER A 40 6.27 7.79 7.98
N LEU A 41 5.67 6.68 8.43
CA LEU A 41 4.68 5.94 7.66
C LEU A 41 3.27 6.50 7.90
N VAL A 42 2.76 7.22 6.91
CA VAL A 42 1.43 7.85 6.96
C VAL A 42 0.46 7.25 5.95
N GLY A 43 -0.81 7.07 6.35
CA GLY A 43 -1.88 6.56 5.47
C GLY A 43 -2.55 7.63 4.60
N THR A 44 -2.44 8.90 5.00
CA THR A 44 -2.90 10.07 4.25
C THR A 44 -1.89 11.20 4.49
N PRO A 45 -1.15 11.64 3.47
CA PRO A 45 -0.20 12.74 3.61
C PRO A 45 -0.93 14.06 3.86
N LEU A 46 -0.28 14.95 4.61
CA LEU A 46 -0.75 16.29 4.94
C LEU A 46 -0.02 17.35 4.10
N PRO A 47 -0.65 18.52 3.86
CA PRO A 47 -0.02 19.56 3.04
C PRO A 47 1.33 19.98 3.63
N GLY A 48 2.37 19.97 2.80
CA GLY A 48 3.75 20.21 3.21
C GLY A 48 4.60 18.95 3.40
N ASP A 49 3.99 17.77 3.42
CA ASP A 49 4.71 16.49 3.49
C ASP A 49 5.45 16.19 2.17
N VAL A 50 6.65 15.60 2.29
CA VAL A 50 7.42 15.10 1.14
C VAL A 50 7.21 13.60 1.01
N ILE A 51 6.50 13.18 -0.05
CA ILE A 51 6.16 11.78 -0.29
C ILE A 51 7.32 11.11 -1.04
N LEU A 52 8.03 10.24 -0.33
CA LEU A 52 9.18 9.51 -0.85
C LEU A 52 8.74 8.32 -1.72
N ASP A 53 7.92 7.43 -1.15
CA ASP A 53 7.48 6.19 -1.79
C ASP A 53 6.10 5.73 -1.26
N VAL A 54 5.52 4.72 -1.90
CA VAL A 54 4.23 4.11 -1.56
C VAL A 54 4.40 2.63 -1.20
N ILE A 55 3.97 2.25 0.00
CA ILE A 55 4.12 0.88 0.49
C ILE A 55 2.75 0.16 0.43
N PRO A 56 2.62 -0.93 -0.33
CA PRO A 56 1.40 -1.72 -0.33
C PRO A 56 1.24 -2.48 0.98
N VAL A 57 0.06 -2.38 1.59
CA VAL A 57 -0.27 -3.10 2.83
C VAL A 57 -1.62 -3.82 2.72
N CYS A 58 -1.75 -4.95 3.40
CA CYS A 58 -3.02 -5.65 3.58
C CYS A 58 -3.31 -5.76 5.08
N ALA A 59 -4.36 -5.10 5.53
CA ALA A 59 -4.72 -5.00 6.94
C ALA A 59 -6.23 -5.13 7.16
N PRO A 60 -6.69 -5.38 8.40
CA PRO A 60 -8.11 -5.31 8.75
C PRO A 60 -8.72 -3.96 8.37
N TRP A 61 -9.96 -3.95 7.85
CA TRP A 61 -10.62 -2.73 7.38
C TRP A 61 -10.69 -1.60 8.42
N THR A 62 -10.86 -1.97 9.69
CA THR A 62 -10.91 -1.02 10.82
C THR A 62 -9.59 -0.30 11.06
N ALA A 63 -8.45 -0.92 10.76
CA ALA A 63 -7.13 -0.31 10.88
C ALA A 63 -6.85 0.70 9.74
N MET A 64 -7.53 0.55 8.59
CA MET A 64 -7.34 1.41 7.41
C MET A 64 -8.24 2.65 7.42
N GLY A 65 -8.72 3.09 8.58
CA GLY A 65 -9.62 4.24 8.70
C GLY A 65 -9.06 5.52 8.07
N LYS A 66 -7.78 5.80 8.37
CA LYS A 66 -7.05 7.00 7.92
C LYS A 66 -6.35 6.86 6.56
N TYR A 67 -6.57 5.77 5.83
CA TYR A 67 -5.93 5.56 4.53
C TYR A 67 -6.78 6.17 3.42
N LYS A 68 -6.15 7.01 2.58
CA LYS A 68 -6.75 7.61 1.38
C LYS A 68 -7.02 6.53 0.32
N TYR A 69 -5.97 5.78 -0.03
CA TYR A 69 -6.03 4.69 -1.00
C TYR A 69 -6.34 3.37 -0.31
N LYS A 70 -7.62 2.97 -0.30
CA LYS A 70 -8.04 1.68 0.28
C LYS A 70 -9.13 1.00 -0.52
N VAL A 71 -9.08 -0.32 -0.55
CA VAL A 71 -10.06 -1.17 -1.23
C VAL A 71 -10.44 -2.30 -0.30
N LYS A 72 -11.74 -2.62 -0.24
CA LYS A 72 -12.22 -3.72 0.57
C LYS A 72 -12.08 -5.01 -0.23
N LEU A 73 -11.28 -5.94 0.27
CA LEU A 73 -11.18 -7.29 -0.26
C LEU A 73 -12.11 -8.22 0.52
N GLN A 74 -12.78 -9.11 -0.19
CA GLN A 74 -13.55 -10.22 0.38
C GLN A 74 -13.09 -11.53 -0.25
N PRO A 75 -13.19 -12.69 0.42
CA PRO A 75 -13.02 -13.96 -0.25
C PRO A 75 -13.97 -14.07 -1.45
N GLY A 76 -13.45 -14.50 -2.60
CA GLY A 76 -14.21 -14.49 -3.84
C GLY A 76 -13.53 -15.30 -4.94
N PRO A 77 -14.11 -15.34 -6.16
CA PRO A 77 -13.62 -16.22 -7.22
C PRO A 77 -12.43 -15.66 -8.00
N MET A 78 -12.15 -14.35 -7.93
CA MET A 78 -11.14 -13.68 -8.76
C MET A 78 -9.73 -13.92 -8.20
N LYS A 79 -8.76 -14.29 -9.05
CA LYS A 79 -7.36 -14.44 -8.62
C LYS A 79 -6.79 -13.09 -8.12
N LYS A 80 -6.00 -13.11 -7.03
CA LYS A 80 -5.40 -11.91 -6.43
C LYS A 80 -4.63 -11.03 -7.43
N GLY A 81 -3.89 -11.63 -8.37
CA GLY A 81 -3.17 -10.87 -9.40
C GLY A 81 -4.08 -10.09 -10.36
N LYS A 82 -5.25 -10.63 -10.70
CA LYS A 82 -6.23 -9.89 -11.48
C LYS A 82 -6.83 -8.75 -10.68
N ALA A 83 -7.13 -9.00 -9.40
CA ALA A 83 -7.67 -7.98 -8.52
C ALA A 83 -6.72 -6.79 -8.36
N VAL A 84 -5.43 -7.02 -8.10
CA VAL A 84 -4.43 -5.94 -8.00
C VAL A 84 -4.38 -5.10 -9.28
N LYS A 85 -4.35 -5.75 -10.46
CA LYS A 85 -4.33 -5.03 -11.75
C LYS A 85 -5.57 -4.16 -11.94
N GLU A 86 -6.74 -4.66 -11.53
CA GLU A 86 -8.00 -3.91 -11.61
C GLU A 86 -8.01 -2.69 -10.68
N ILE A 87 -7.47 -2.83 -9.46
CA ILE A 87 -7.33 -1.73 -8.49
C ILE A 87 -6.40 -0.64 -9.01
N LEU A 88 -5.19 -1.01 -9.44
CA LEU A 88 -4.21 -0.06 -9.98
C LEU A 88 -4.75 0.63 -11.24
N SER A 89 -5.41 -0.11 -12.12
CA SER A 89 -6.06 0.45 -13.32
C SER A 89 -7.12 1.48 -12.94
N LYS A 90 -7.97 1.19 -11.95
CA LYS A 90 -9.00 2.12 -11.47
C LYS A 90 -8.38 3.42 -10.94
N TRP A 91 -7.37 3.34 -10.08
CA TRP A 91 -6.67 4.53 -9.58
C TRP A 91 -5.93 5.29 -10.69
N GLY A 92 -5.36 4.58 -11.65
CA GLY A 92 -4.77 5.17 -12.86
C GLY A 92 -5.79 5.96 -13.68
N VAL A 93 -7.00 5.43 -13.88
CA VAL A 93 -8.09 6.14 -14.56
C VAL A 93 -8.57 7.34 -13.74
N ASP A 94 -8.74 7.19 -12.43
CA ASP A 94 -9.16 8.29 -11.55
C ASP A 94 -8.17 9.46 -11.60
N SER A 95 -6.88 9.16 -11.71
CA SER A 95 -5.83 10.19 -11.83
C SER A 95 -5.89 11.03 -13.11
N LEU A 96 -6.66 10.60 -14.12
CA LEU A 96 -6.87 11.38 -15.35
C LEU A 96 -8.06 12.34 -15.23
N VAL A 97 -8.88 12.17 -14.19
CA VAL A 97 -10.07 12.99 -13.96
C VAL A 97 -9.66 14.19 -13.11
N LYS A 98 -9.65 15.38 -13.72
CA LYS A 98 -9.28 16.64 -13.05
C LYS A 98 -10.05 16.90 -11.74
N ALA A 99 -11.28 16.43 -11.62
CA ALA A 99 -12.06 16.59 -10.39
C ALA A 99 -11.50 15.82 -9.18
N TYR A 100 -10.73 14.75 -9.41
CA TYR A 100 -10.14 13.92 -8.37
C TYR A 100 -8.68 14.26 -8.07
N VAL A 101 -8.06 15.13 -8.87
CA VAL A 101 -6.65 15.51 -8.72
C VAL A 101 -6.57 16.94 -8.21
N ASP A 102 -5.73 17.17 -7.22
CA ASP A 102 -5.39 18.51 -6.74
C ASP A 102 -3.92 18.82 -7.05
N GLU A 103 -3.69 19.68 -8.04
CA GLU A 103 -2.35 20.12 -8.46
C GLU A 103 -1.62 20.92 -7.37
N SER A 104 -2.35 21.51 -6.42
CA SER A 104 -1.79 22.32 -5.34
C SER A 104 -1.40 21.53 -4.08
N SER A 105 -1.75 20.24 -4.04
CA SER A 105 -1.48 19.34 -2.90
C SER A 105 -1.96 19.90 -1.55
N SER A 106 -3.16 20.47 -1.53
CA SER A 106 -3.78 21.08 -0.35
C SER A 106 -4.98 20.28 0.16
N ASP A 107 -5.75 19.66 -0.73
CA ASP A 107 -6.93 18.87 -0.40
C ASP A 107 -6.53 17.40 -0.16
N VAL A 108 -6.60 16.97 1.11
CA VAL A 108 -6.23 15.62 1.53
C VAL A 108 -7.16 14.53 0.97
N GLU A 109 -8.37 14.86 0.52
CA GLU A 109 -9.30 13.87 -0.06
C GLU A 109 -9.02 13.63 -1.55
N LYS A 110 -8.27 14.53 -2.19
CA LYS A 110 -7.89 14.42 -3.60
C LYS A 110 -6.54 13.75 -3.77
N MET A 111 -6.33 13.26 -4.98
CA MET A 111 -5.06 12.65 -5.41
C MET A 111 -4.07 13.76 -5.72
N TRP A 112 -2.89 13.72 -5.12
CA TRP A 112 -1.82 14.69 -5.41
C TRP A 112 -0.93 14.20 -6.56
N PRO A 113 -0.28 15.09 -7.31
CA PRO A 113 0.57 14.72 -8.43
C PRO A 113 1.65 13.70 -8.05
N ARG A 114 2.29 13.89 -6.89
CA ARG A 114 3.30 12.97 -6.37
C ARG A 114 2.72 11.60 -6.00
N GLU A 115 1.54 11.56 -5.36
CA GLU A 115 0.85 10.29 -5.07
C GLU A 115 0.50 9.56 -6.36
N VAL A 116 -0.02 10.27 -7.37
CA VAL A 116 -0.39 9.71 -8.68
C VAL A 116 0.82 9.12 -9.39
N GLU A 117 1.95 9.82 -9.39
CA GLU A 117 3.20 9.36 -9.97
C GLU A 117 3.64 8.03 -9.36
N LEU A 118 3.70 7.98 -8.02
CA LEU A 118 4.12 6.79 -7.28
C LEU A 118 3.14 5.62 -7.46
N VAL A 119 1.83 5.87 -7.42
CA VAL A 119 0.80 4.84 -7.64
C VAL A 119 0.87 4.26 -9.06
N LYS A 120 1.22 5.07 -10.07
CA LYS A 120 1.43 4.59 -11.45
C LYS A 120 2.74 3.79 -11.61
N GLY A 121 3.73 4.05 -10.76
CA GLY A 121 5.00 3.32 -10.74
C GLY A 121 4.88 1.90 -10.18
N LEU A 122 3.84 1.63 -9.39
CA LEU A 122 3.63 0.32 -8.75
C LEU A 122 3.39 -0.80 -9.76
N LYS A 123 4.14 -1.90 -9.60
CA LYS A 123 3.92 -3.12 -10.38
C LYS A 123 3.00 -4.07 -9.62
N ALA A 124 2.08 -4.71 -10.34
CA ALA A 124 1.15 -5.64 -9.71
C ALA A 124 1.87 -6.81 -9.03
N GLU A 125 3.00 -7.22 -9.60
CA GLU A 125 3.84 -8.31 -9.13
C GLU A 125 4.43 -8.05 -7.72
N GLU A 126 4.70 -6.79 -7.38
CA GLU A 126 5.23 -6.37 -6.07
C GLU A 126 4.13 -6.40 -5.00
N ILE A 127 2.89 -6.11 -5.37
CA ILE A 127 1.74 -6.02 -4.45
C ILE A 127 1.11 -7.39 -4.20
N VAL A 128 1.13 -8.30 -5.17
CA VAL A 128 0.41 -9.58 -5.10
C VAL A 128 0.80 -10.43 -3.88
N ASN A 129 2.03 -10.31 -3.40
CA ASN A 129 2.51 -11.06 -2.24
C ASN A 129 2.01 -10.51 -0.90
N VAL A 130 1.53 -9.26 -0.87
CA VAL A 130 0.95 -8.62 0.31
C VAL A 130 -0.44 -9.19 0.63
N ILE A 131 -1.16 -9.73 -0.38
CA ILE A 131 -2.49 -10.31 -0.19
C ILE A 131 -2.36 -11.78 0.29
N PRO A 132 -2.85 -12.13 1.49
CA PRO A 132 -2.61 -13.44 2.11
C PRO A 132 -3.45 -14.57 1.48
N VAL A 133 -4.46 -14.25 0.68
CA VAL A 133 -5.39 -15.24 0.09
C VAL A 133 -5.29 -15.28 -1.44
N GLY A 134 -5.40 -16.47 -2.02
CA GLY A 134 -5.21 -16.66 -3.47
C GLY A 134 -6.34 -16.11 -4.36
N LYS A 135 -7.57 -16.05 -3.83
CA LYS A 135 -8.73 -15.53 -4.55
C LYS A 135 -9.56 -14.58 -3.70
N VAL A 136 -9.97 -13.49 -4.30
CA VAL A 136 -10.68 -12.37 -3.68
C VAL A 136 -11.82 -11.87 -4.58
N ALA A 137 -12.67 -11.03 -4.04
CA ALA A 137 -13.56 -10.13 -4.73
C ALA A 137 -13.22 -8.71 -4.29
N ILE A 138 -13.25 -7.78 -5.25
CA ILE A 138 -12.98 -6.37 -5.00
C ILE A 138 -14.31 -5.69 -4.70
N MET A 139 -14.40 -5.07 -3.53
CA MET A 139 -15.39 -4.03 -3.25
C MET A 139 -14.66 -2.69 -3.28
N LEU A 140 -14.82 -1.96 -4.38
CA LEU A 140 -14.34 -0.59 -4.49
C LEU A 140 -15.14 0.24 -3.47
N GLY A 141 -14.50 0.53 -2.33
CA GLY A 141 -15.00 1.50 -1.36
C GLY A 141 -14.93 2.89 -1.98
N GLY A 142 -15.96 3.71 -1.78
CA GLY A 142 -16.08 5.04 -2.38
C GLY A 142 -15.13 6.09 -1.79
N GLY A 143 -13.80 5.87 -1.85
CA GLY A 143 -12.81 6.94 -1.66
C GLY A 143 -12.63 7.73 -2.96
N ALA A 144 -12.43 9.06 -2.85
CA ALA A 144 -12.21 10.12 -3.85
C ALA A 144 -13.03 10.07 -5.16
N SER A 145 -13.07 8.93 -5.84
CA SER A 145 -13.91 8.61 -6.99
C SER A 145 -15.33 8.11 -6.66
N GLY A 146 -15.67 7.99 -5.37
CA GLY A 146 -17.00 7.56 -4.91
C GLY A 146 -18.10 8.63 -4.99
N ALA A 147 -17.73 9.90 -5.16
CA ALA A 147 -18.68 11.02 -5.07
C ALA A 147 -19.58 11.19 -6.31
N ALA A 148 -19.28 10.54 -7.44
CA ALA A 148 -20.01 10.74 -8.69
C ALA A 148 -21.17 9.75 -8.95
N ARG A 149 -21.51 8.85 -8.01
CA ARG A 149 -22.63 7.90 -8.19
C ARG A 149 -23.62 7.92 -7.02
N LYS A 150 -24.15 9.09 -6.69
CA LYS A 150 -25.46 9.20 -6.04
C LYS A 150 -26.53 9.43 -7.12
N GLY A 151 -27.05 8.34 -7.67
CA GLY A 151 -28.14 8.38 -8.64
C GLY A 151 -28.73 7.00 -8.90
N GLY A 152 -29.91 6.74 -8.31
CA GLY A 152 -30.82 5.67 -8.74
C GLY A 152 -30.74 4.36 -7.96
N GLY A 153 -31.28 4.36 -6.74
CA GLY A 153 -31.75 3.13 -6.13
C GLY A 153 -32.94 2.57 -6.92
N ALA A 154 -32.89 1.28 -7.23
CA ALA A 154 -34.06 0.48 -7.58
C ALA A 154 -33.90 -0.91 -6.97
N GLY A 155 -34.19 -0.99 -5.66
CA GLY A 155 -34.55 -2.24 -5.03
C GLY A 155 -35.94 -2.67 -5.53
N LYS A 156 -36.01 -3.85 -6.13
CA LYS A 156 -37.25 -4.60 -6.34
C LYS A 156 -36.81 -6.07 -6.26
N GLY A 157 -37.17 -6.85 -5.26
CA GLY A 157 -38.48 -6.96 -4.62
C GLY A 157 -38.92 -8.40 -4.84
N LYS A 158 -38.79 -9.20 -3.79
CA LYS A 158 -39.08 -10.63 -3.69
C LYS A 158 -40.57 -10.91 -3.96
N GLY A 159 -40.89 -11.95 -4.73
CA GLY A 159 -42.22 -12.56 -4.89
C GLY A 159 -42.13 -13.63 -5.98
N GLY A 160 -42.48 -14.90 -5.81
CA GLY A 160 -43.56 -15.48 -5.02
C GLY A 160 -44.48 -16.26 -5.96
N ARG A 161 -44.22 -17.57 -6.12
CA ARG A 161 -45.19 -18.68 -6.25
C ARG A 161 -46.33 -18.58 -7.30
N GLY A 162 -46.37 -19.50 -8.27
CA GLY A 162 -47.64 -19.89 -8.93
C GLY A 162 -47.58 -20.56 -10.30
N SER A 163 -47.74 -21.89 -10.32
CA SER A 163 -48.73 -22.66 -11.11
C SER A 163 -48.77 -22.66 -12.65
N LYS A 164 -48.62 -23.88 -13.23
CA LYS A 164 -49.42 -24.52 -14.33
C LYS A 164 -49.91 -23.64 -15.51
N LYS A 165 -49.55 -24.01 -16.76
CA LYS A 165 -50.34 -24.87 -17.69
C LYS A 165 -49.78 -24.86 -19.13
N GLN A 166 -49.79 -26.05 -19.74
CA GLN A 166 -50.05 -26.39 -21.16
C GLN A 166 -49.61 -25.43 -22.29
N LYS A 167 -48.79 -25.97 -23.20
CA LYS A 167 -49.31 -26.46 -24.48
C LYS A 167 -48.54 -27.69 -24.92
#